data_AF-F0YB64-F1
#
_entry.id   AF-F0YB64-F1
#
_cell.length_a   1.000
_cell.length_b   1.000
_cell.length_c   1.000
_cell.angle_alpha   90.00
_cell.angle_beta   90.00
_cell.angle_gamma   90.00
#
_symmetry.space_group_name_H-M   'P 1'
#
loop_
_entity.id
_entity.type
_entity.pdbx_description
1 polymer ?
#
loop_
_entity_poly.entity_id
_entity_poly.type
_entity_poly.pdbx_seq_one_letter_code
_entity_poly.pdbx_strand_id
1 'polypeptide(L)' 'TDIVAVAEHLGLELETRGAATWALCPFHDERTASFSLNSERGLYKCFGCGAGGDVI' A
#
# COMPACT_ATOMS: atom_id res chain seq x y z
N THR A 1 4.89 -8.37 -10.74
CA THR A 1 4.09 -7.18 -11.02
C THR A 1 4.46 -6.08 -10.04
N ASP A 2 4.58 -4.84 -10.48
CA ASP A 2 4.90 -3.73 -9.57
C ASP A 2 3.69 -3.39 -8.71
N ILE A 3 3.81 -3.58 -7.39
CA ILE A 3 2.72 -3.35 -6.45
C ILE A 3 2.28 -1.89 -6.38
N VAL A 4 3.19 -0.95 -6.67
CA VAL A 4 2.85 0.47 -6.74
C VAL A 4 1.96 0.74 -7.96
N ALA A 5 2.29 0.16 -9.11
CA ALA A 5 1.47 0.30 -10.32
C ALA A 5 0.06 -0.31 -10.14
N VAL A 6 -0.06 -1.41 -9.40
CA VAL A 6 -1.37 -1.97 -9.04
C VAL A 6 -2.16 -1.00 -8.16
N ALA A 7 -1.52 -0.40 -7.15
CA ALA A 7 -2.17 0.56 -6.28
C ALA A 7 -2.64 1.83 -7.03
N GLU A 8 -1.84 2.32 -7.97
CA GLU A 8 -2.24 3.43 -8.86
C GLU A 8 -3.45 3.05 -9.72
N HIS A 9 -3.47 1.84 -10.27
CA HIS A 9 -4.61 1.34 -11.06
C HIS A 9 -5.89 1.20 -10.23
N LEU A 10 -5.76 0.90 -8.94
CA LEU A 10 -6.87 0.87 -7.98
C LEU A 10 -7.34 2.27 -7.55
N GLY A 11 -6.68 3.33 -8.00
CA GLY A 11 -7.02 4.71 -7.69
C GLY A 11 -6.65 5.13 -6.27
N LEU A 12 -5.67 4.46 -5.65
CA LEU A 12 -5.17 4.85 -4.34
C LEU A 12 -4.36 6.15 -4.44
N GLU A 13 -4.61 7.10 -3.55
CA GLU A 13 -3.76 8.27 -3.39
C GLU A 13 -2.46 7.85 -2.70
N LEU A 14 -1.34 8.03 -3.39
CA LEU A 14 -0.03 7.55 -2.96
C LEU A 14 0.84 8.69 -2.44
N GLU A 15 1.48 8.44 -1.30
CA GLU A 15 2.46 9.33 -0.68
C GLU A 15 3.80 8.59 -0.50
N THR A 16 4.90 9.17 -0.96
CA THR A 16 6.23 8.59 -0.70
C THR A 16 6.73 9.02 0.68
N ARG A 17 7.11 8.07 1.54
CA ARG A 17 7.72 8.32 2.85
C ARG A 17 9.00 7.49 3.00
N GLY A 18 10.14 8.12 2.76
CA GLY A 18 11.42 7.42 2.70
C GLY A 18 11.49 6.47 1.51
N ALA A 19 11.87 5.21 1.74
CA ALA A 19 11.97 4.19 0.69
C ALA A 19 10.65 3.43 0.42
N ALA A 20 9.58 3.72 1.15
CA ALA A 20 8.29 3.06 1.00
C ALA A 20 7.22 4.03 0.49
N THR A 21 6.26 3.48 -0.25
CA THR A 21 5.07 4.19 -0.71
C THR A 21 3.93 3.92 0.26
N TRP A 22 3.12 4.92 0.58
CA TRP A 22 2.05 4.85 1.55
C TRP A 22 0.71 5.28 0.95
N ALA A 23 -0.40 4.74 1.46
CA ALA A 23 -1.75 5.10 1.04
C ALA A 23 -2.77 4.84 2.17
N LEU A 24 -4.02 5.24 1.92
CA LEU A 24 -5.16 4.71 2.68
C LEU A 24 -5.40 3.24 2.32
N CYS A 25 -5.72 2.44 3.31
CA CYS A 25 -5.93 1.02 3.18
C CYS A 25 -7.23 0.72 2.43
N PRO A 26 -7.20 -0.05 1.33
CA PRO A 26 -8.43 -0.45 0.64
C PRO A 26 -9.22 -1.54 1.38
N PHE A 27 -8.67 -2.12 2.45
CA PHE A 27 -9.26 -3.24 3.19
C PHE A 27 -10.08 -2.84 4.42
N HIS A 28 -10.00 -1.57 4.85
CA HIS A 28 -10.82 -1.04 5.95
C HIS A 28 -10.96 0.48 5.83
N ASP A 29 -12.03 1.02 6.38
CA ASP A 29 -12.27 2.46 6.38
C ASP A 29 -11.32 3.16 7.38
N GLU A 30 -10.47 4.05 6.87
CA GLU A 30 -9.53 4.82 7.67
C GLU A 30 -9.32 6.24 7.11
N ARG A 31 -8.86 7.15 7.97
CA ARG A 31 -8.61 8.56 7.62
C ARG A 31 -7.12 8.93 7.57
N THR A 32 -6.26 8.00 7.95
CA THR A 32 -4.81 8.21 8.03
C THR A 32 -4.13 7.07 7.28
N ALA A 33 -3.16 7.39 6.43
CA ALA A 33 -2.44 6.36 5.68
C ALA A 33 -1.77 5.34 6.61
N SER A 34 -2.26 4.10 6.60
CA SER A 34 -1.63 2.97 7.30
C SER A 34 -1.20 1.86 6.35
N PHE A 35 -1.45 2.00 5.05
CA PHE A 35 -1.08 1.05 4.02
C PHE A 35 0.30 1.35 3.45
N SER A 36 1.27 0.46 3.64
CA SER A 36 2.63 0.59 3.11
C SER A 36 2.86 -0.41 1.97
N LEU A 37 3.43 0.09 0.89
CA LEU A 37 3.79 -0.61 -0.33
C LEU A 37 5.32 -0.56 -0.48
N ASN A 38 5.92 -1.74 -0.66
CA ASN A 38 7.34 -1.87 -0.92
C ASN A 38 7.52 -2.47 -2.32
N SER A 39 7.85 -1.63 -3.30
CA SER A 39 8.06 -2.03 -4.69
C SER A 39 9.26 -2.97 -4.87
N GLU A 40 10.35 -2.73 -4.13
CA GLU A 40 11.56 -3.57 -4.20
C GLU A 40 11.30 -5.01 -3.74
N ARG A 41 10.52 -5.17 -2.67
CA ARG A 41 10.16 -6.48 -2.11
C ARG A 41 8.90 -7.07 -2.73
N GLY A 42 8.10 -6.27 -3.45
CA GLY A 42 6.80 -6.68 -3.98
C GLY A 42 5.75 -6.98 -2.91
N LEU A 43 5.83 -6.30 -1.76
CA LEU A 43 4.98 -6.58 -0.59
C LEU A 43 4.15 -5.37 -0.18
N TYR A 44 2.96 -5.63 0.37
CA TYR A 44 2.17 -4.63 1.08
C TYR A 44 1.91 -5.02 2.53
N LYS A 45 1.67 -4.00 3.36
CA LYS A 45 1.18 -4.17 4.73
C LYS A 45 0.37 -2.97 5.18
N CYS A 46 -0.83 -3.23 5.69
CA CYS A 46 -1.62 -2.29 6.48
C CYS A 46 -1.29 -2.44 7.96
N PHE A 47 -0.87 -1.34 8.60
CA PHE A 47 -0.60 -1.29 10.03
C PHE A 47 -1.85 -1.02 10.88
N GLY A 48 -2.97 -0.59 10.27
CA GLY A 48 -4.26 -0.39 10.94
C GLY A 48 -5.05 -1.70 11.13
N CYS A 49 -5.27 -2.45 10.04
CA CYS A 49 -6.08 -3.68 10.06
C CYS A 49 -5.29 -4.98 9.99
N GLY A 50 -3.97 -4.91 9.77
CA GLY A 50 -3.09 -6.09 9.70
C GLY A 50 -3.08 -6.83 8.36
N ALA A 51 -3.86 -6.39 7.37
CA ALA A 51 -3.81 -6.94 6.01
C ALA A 51 -2.38 -6.84 5.45
N GLY A 52 -1.93 -7.86 4.74
CA GLY A 52 -0.58 -7.89 4.17
C GLY A 52 -0.41 -9.08 3.24
N GLY A 53 0.49 -8.95 2.29
CA GLY A 53 0.74 -9.98 1.28
C GLY A 53 1.67 -9.49 0.17
N ASP A 54 1.71 -10.27 -0.90
CA ASP A 54 2.41 -9.97 -2.15
C ASP A 54 1.41 -9.75 -3.30
N VAL A 55 1.93 -9.31 -4.45
CA VAL A 55 1.18 -9.28 -5.71
C VAL A 55 1.54 -10.52 -6.50
N ILE A 56 0.70 -11.55 -6.41
CA ILE A 56 0.73 -12.76 -7.26
C ILE A 56 0.22 -12.40 -8.66
#